data_AF-V5G8A3-F1
#
_entry.id   AF-V5G8A3-F1
#
_cell.length_a   1.000
_cell.length_b   1.000
_cell.length_c   1.000
_cell.angle_alpha   90.00
_cell.angle_beta   90.00
_cell.angle_gamma   90.00
#
_symmetry.space_group_name_H-M   'P 1'
#
loop_
_entity.id
_entity.type
_entity.pdbx_description
1 polymer ?
#
loop_
_entity_poly.entity_id
_entity_poly.type
_entity_poly.pdbx_seq_one_letter_code
_entity_poly.pdbx_strand_id
1 'polypeptide(L)'
;MPRINYSPYIEKMEETISDLVGEVTVVDVYDIASDIGKECEKIIDQYGADAVTSLMPKVINALELLENLATKNERENTQLHEMQAKISQLENDKLEKAEYRQKFEKELETIEEQWRSETKELVALVSRLQEENRRLLKEQSPNHTYVPIAPTTDNDMLQRLKDSVEKQRDEIRLKEKLLQEKNLDVDNVR
;
A
#
# COMPACT_ATOMS: atom_id res chain seq x y z
N MET A 1 5.44 -12.88 -12.17
CA MET A 1 4.35 -13.78 -11.74
C MET A 1 4.88 -15.21 -11.75
N PRO A 2 5.26 -15.80 -10.61
CA PRO A 2 5.51 -17.23 -10.58
C PRO A 2 4.15 -17.92 -10.47
N ARG A 3 3.80 -18.73 -11.48
CA ARG A 3 2.65 -19.63 -11.37
C ARG A 3 2.98 -20.64 -10.27
N ILE A 4 2.17 -20.66 -9.22
CA ILE A 4 2.18 -21.74 -8.24
C ILE A 4 1.65 -22.96 -9.00
N ASN A 5 2.56 -23.74 -9.57
CA ASN A 5 2.23 -25.08 -10.07
C ASN A 5 1.92 -25.92 -8.84
N TYR A 6 0.64 -26.05 -8.52
CA TYR A 6 0.17 -27.18 -7.73
C TYR A 6 0.65 -28.44 -8.46
N SER A 7 1.35 -29.30 -7.71
CA SER A 7 1.90 -30.52 -8.28
C SER A 7 0.73 -31.38 -8.74
N PRO A 8 0.64 -31.74 -10.04
CA PRO A 8 -0.45 -32.56 -10.56
C PRO A 8 -0.48 -33.96 -9.93
N TYR A 9 0.51 -34.31 -9.11
CA TYR A 9 0.53 -35.51 -8.29
C TYR A 9 -0.36 -35.41 -7.04
N ILE A 10 -0.57 -34.22 -6.47
CA ILE A 10 -1.39 -34.03 -5.27
C ILE A 10 -2.87 -34.12 -5.61
N GLU A 11 -3.33 -33.40 -6.64
CA GLU A 11 -4.71 -33.51 -7.14
C GLU A 11 -5.06 -34.95 -7.53
N LYS A 12 -4.15 -35.63 -8.25
CA LYS A 12 -4.37 -37.03 -8.64
C LYS A 12 -4.44 -37.97 -7.45
N MET A 13 -3.71 -37.68 -6.38
CA MET A 13 -3.71 -38.51 -5.17
C MET A 13 -4.98 -38.28 -4.35
N GLU A 14 -5.48 -37.03 -4.28
CA GLU A 14 -6.77 -36.70 -3.66
C GLU A 14 -7.95 -37.32 -4.42
N GLU A 15 -7.94 -37.25 -5.75
CA GLU A 15 -8.96 -37.86 -6.62
C GLU A 15 -8.95 -39.40 -6.49
N THR A 16 -7.75 -40.00 -6.45
CA THR A 16 -7.59 -41.46 -6.29
C THR A 16 -8.01 -41.95 -4.91
N ILE A 17 -7.77 -41.17 -3.84
CA ILE A 17 -8.20 -41.52 -2.48
C ILE A 17 -9.72 -41.40 -2.35
N SER A 18 -10.32 -40.38 -2.98
CA SER A 18 -11.77 -40.18 -3.01
C SER A 18 -12.51 -41.28 -3.78
N ASP A 19 -11.92 -41.81 -4.86
CA ASP A 19 -12.56 -42.84 -5.70
C ASP A 19 -12.37 -44.28 -5.17
N LEU A 20 -11.35 -44.54 -4.35
CA LEU A 20 -11.08 -45.88 -3.80
C LEU A 20 -11.88 -46.22 -2.53
N VAL A 21 -12.40 -45.21 -1.84
CA VAL A 21 -13.26 -45.36 -0.67
C VAL A 21 -14.69 -45.09 -1.12
N GLY A 22 -15.35 -46.10 -1.69
CA GLY A 22 -16.81 -46.13 -1.60
C GLY A 22 -17.15 -46.12 -0.11
N GLU A 23 -17.48 -44.95 0.43
CA GLU A 23 -17.71 -44.75 1.86
C GLU A 23 -18.90 -45.59 2.29
N VAL A 24 -18.61 -46.76 2.88
CA VAL A 24 -19.64 -47.54 3.56
C VAL A 24 -20.12 -46.71 4.74
N THR A 25 -21.36 -46.25 4.64
CA THR A 25 -22.03 -45.46 5.68
C THR A 25 -22.75 -46.37 6.66
N VAL A 26 -23.13 -45.83 7.81
CA VAL A 26 -23.94 -46.57 8.78
C VAL A 26 -25.30 -46.97 8.18
N VAL A 27 -25.83 -46.16 7.24
CA VAL A 27 -27.08 -46.46 6.52
C VAL A 27 -26.94 -47.72 5.67
N ASP A 28 -25.82 -47.86 4.94
CA ASP A 28 -25.57 -49.05 4.12
C ASP A 28 -25.50 -50.33 4.98
N VAL A 29 -24.98 -50.23 6.20
CA VAL A 29 -24.93 -51.36 7.15
C VAL A 29 -26.32 -51.79 7.59
N TYR A 30 -27.24 -50.85 7.83
CA TYR A 30 -28.62 -51.17 8.18
C TYR A 30 -29.41 -51.77 7.02
N ASP A 31 -29.19 -51.31 5.79
CA ASP A 31 -29.80 -51.88 4.59
C ASP A 31 -29.32 -53.33 4.38
N ILE A 32 -28.01 -53.56 4.52
CA ILE A 32 -27.43 -54.92 4.49
C ILE A 32 -28.01 -55.80 5.59
N ALA A 33 -28.13 -55.29 6.82
CA ALA A 33 -28.71 -56.03 7.95
C ALA A 33 -30.18 -56.42 7.68
N SER A 34 -30.97 -55.53 7.07
CA SER A 34 -32.35 -55.77 6.69
C SER A 34 -32.46 -56.89 5.66
N ASP A 35 -31.61 -56.86 4.63
CA ASP A 35 -31.60 -57.90 3.59
C ASP A 35 -31.13 -59.26 4.13
N ILE A 36 -30.10 -59.28 4.98
CA ILE A 36 -29.67 -60.50 5.68
C ILE A 36 -30.80 -61.05 6.56
N GLY A 37 -31.53 -60.18 7.27
CA GLY A 37 -32.67 -60.57 8.09
C GLY A 37 -33.77 -61.28 7.29
N LYS A 38 -34.14 -60.74 6.12
CA LYS A 38 -35.13 -61.35 5.22
C LYS A 38 -34.68 -62.72 4.70
N GLU A 39 -33.40 -62.90 4.39
CA GLU A 39 -32.88 -64.21 3.97
C GLU A 39 -32.86 -65.21 5.13
N CYS A 40 -32.51 -64.76 6.34
CA CYS A 40 -32.61 -65.59 7.55
C CYS A 40 -34.07 -66.02 7.83
N GLU A 41 -35.06 -65.14 7.65
CA GLU A 41 -36.49 -65.49 7.78
C GLU A 41 -36.90 -66.61 6.81
N LYS A 42 -36.50 -66.52 5.53
CA LYS A 42 -36.78 -67.59 4.54
C LYS A 42 -36.20 -68.94 4.96
N ILE A 43 -35.00 -68.93 5.55
CA ILE A 43 -34.35 -70.16 6.05
C ILE A 43 -35.13 -70.71 7.25
N ILE A 44 -35.58 -69.86 8.17
CA ILE A 44 -36.40 -70.25 9.32
C ILE A 44 -37.72 -70.88 8.85
N ASP A 45 -38.38 -70.30 7.86
CA ASP A 45 -39.65 -70.79 7.32
C ASP A 45 -39.52 -72.19 6.69
N GLN A 46 -38.37 -72.51 6.05
CA GLN A 46 -38.15 -73.80 5.40
C GLN A 46 -37.55 -74.88 6.30
N TYR A 47 -36.62 -74.51 7.18
CA TYR A 47 -35.78 -75.45 7.92
C TYR A 47 -35.96 -75.37 9.44
N GLY A 48 -36.83 -74.47 9.92
CA GLY A 48 -37.05 -74.20 11.35
C GLY A 48 -35.97 -73.30 11.96
N ALA A 49 -36.30 -72.70 13.11
CA ALA A 49 -35.45 -71.70 13.77
C ALA A 49 -34.06 -72.24 14.16
N ASP A 50 -33.97 -73.52 14.52
CA ASP A 50 -32.72 -74.18 14.94
C ASP A 50 -31.61 -74.11 13.90
N ALA A 51 -31.96 -74.00 12.61
CA ALA A 51 -30.99 -73.87 11.52
C ALA A 51 -30.16 -72.57 11.61
N VAL A 52 -30.71 -71.50 12.20
CA VAL A 52 -30.08 -70.16 12.22
C VAL A 52 -29.73 -69.70 13.64
N THR A 53 -30.26 -70.35 14.69
CA THR A 53 -30.07 -69.98 16.11
C THR A 53 -28.60 -69.78 16.50
N SER A 54 -27.67 -70.60 15.99
CA SER A 54 -26.24 -70.47 16.30
C SER A 54 -25.48 -69.52 15.35
N LEU A 55 -26.04 -69.23 14.18
CA LEU A 55 -25.47 -68.35 13.17
C LEU A 55 -25.81 -66.88 13.45
N MET A 56 -27.05 -66.61 13.87
CA MET A 56 -27.54 -65.24 14.11
C MET A 56 -26.64 -64.41 15.04
N PRO A 57 -26.17 -64.92 16.19
CA PRO A 57 -25.27 -64.15 17.05
C PRO A 57 -23.93 -63.77 16.38
N LYS A 58 -23.43 -64.61 15.45
CA LYS A 58 -22.20 -64.32 14.71
C LYS A 58 -22.42 -63.26 13.62
N VAL A 59 -23.57 -63.33 12.96
CA VAL A 59 -23.99 -62.33 11.97
C VAL A 59 -24.17 -60.97 12.64
N ILE A 60 -24.86 -60.92 13.79
CA ILE A 60 -25.04 -59.70 14.57
C ILE A 60 -23.69 -59.11 14.97
N ASN A 61 -22.77 -59.91 15.54
CA ASN A 61 -21.44 -59.43 15.92
C ASN A 61 -20.63 -58.89 14.72
N ALA A 62 -20.74 -59.52 13.55
CA ALA A 62 -20.09 -59.02 12.34
C ALA A 62 -20.68 -57.69 11.86
N LEU A 63 -22.01 -57.53 11.92
CA LEU A 63 -22.71 -56.28 11.58
C LEU A 63 -22.40 -55.16 12.58
N GLU A 64 -22.34 -55.47 13.88
CA GLU A 64 -21.91 -54.51 14.92
C GLU A 64 -20.46 -54.04 14.68
N LEU A 65 -19.55 -54.95 14.32
CA LEU A 65 -18.18 -54.57 13.97
C LEU A 65 -18.15 -53.66 12.73
N LEU A 66 -18.96 -53.97 11.72
CA LEU A 66 -19.05 -53.17 10.50
C LEU A 66 -19.64 -51.78 10.77
N GLU A 67 -20.67 -51.68 11.61
CA GLU A 67 -21.26 -50.39 12.05
C GLU A 67 -20.23 -49.53 12.78
N ASN A 68 -19.43 -50.13 13.67
CA ASN A 68 -18.34 -49.43 14.34
C ASN A 68 -17.29 -48.91 13.36
N LEU A 69 -16.94 -49.71 12.34
CA LEU A 69 -16.00 -49.30 11.29
C LEU A 69 -16.59 -48.20 10.41
N ALA A 70 -17.86 -48.29 10.01
CA ALA A 70 -18.56 -47.28 9.22
C ALA A 70 -18.66 -45.95 9.98
N THR A 71 -19.07 -45.98 11.26
CA THR A 71 -19.12 -44.79 12.12
C THR A 71 -17.74 -44.14 12.28
N LYS A 72 -16.71 -44.96 12.48
CA LYS A 72 -15.34 -44.47 12.57
C LYS A 72 -14.89 -43.83 11.25
N ASN A 73 -15.21 -44.45 10.12
CA ASN A 73 -14.88 -43.94 8.79
C ASN A 73 -15.56 -42.59 8.53
N GLU A 74 -16.87 -42.45 8.80
CA GLU A 74 -17.58 -41.17 8.66
C GLU A 74 -16.94 -40.06 9.52
N ARG A 75 -16.54 -40.39 10.74
CA ARG A 75 -15.85 -39.44 11.63
C ARG A 75 -14.49 -39.05 11.08
N GLU A 76 -13.66 -40.01 10.67
CA GLU A 76 -12.34 -39.75 10.11
C GLU A 76 -12.44 -38.94 8.81
N ASN A 77 -13.43 -39.22 7.98
CA ASN A 77 -13.68 -38.49 6.75
C ASN A 77 -14.14 -37.05 7.02
N THR A 78 -15.01 -36.85 8.00
CA THR A 78 -15.39 -35.50 8.46
C THR A 78 -14.18 -34.70 8.92
N GLN A 79 -13.27 -35.33 9.68
CA GLN A 79 -12.03 -34.69 10.13
C GLN A 79 -11.09 -34.39 8.96
N LEU A 80 -10.99 -35.30 7.99
CA LEU A 80 -10.19 -35.13 6.79
C LEU A 80 -10.69 -33.92 5.99
N HIS A 81 -12.00 -33.82 5.76
CA HIS A 81 -12.62 -32.67 5.09
C HIS A 81 -12.41 -31.35 5.86
N GLU A 82 -12.53 -31.36 7.18
CA GLU A 82 -12.24 -30.17 8.01
C GLU A 82 -10.77 -29.73 7.87
N MET A 83 -9.84 -30.69 7.91
CA MET A 83 -8.41 -30.42 7.72
C MET A 83 -8.10 -29.90 6.32
N GLN A 84 -8.69 -30.49 5.28
CA GLN A 84 -8.56 -30.00 3.90
C GLN A 84 -9.09 -28.57 3.76
N ALA A 85 -10.28 -28.28 4.31
CA ALA A 85 -10.84 -26.92 4.31
C ALA A 85 -9.92 -25.93 5.03
N LYS A 86 -9.32 -26.34 6.16
CA LYS A 86 -8.34 -25.53 6.91
C LYS A 86 -7.08 -25.25 6.09
N ILE A 87 -6.56 -26.25 5.38
CA ILE A 87 -5.39 -26.11 4.51
C ILE A 87 -5.70 -25.09 3.42
N SER A 88 -6.81 -25.27 2.68
CA SER A 88 -7.23 -24.35 1.63
C SER A 88 -7.40 -22.91 2.12
N GLN A 89 -7.98 -22.74 3.32
CA GLN A 89 -8.08 -21.43 3.97
C GLN A 89 -6.70 -20.81 4.23
N LEU A 90 -5.79 -21.57 4.85
CA LEU A 90 -4.44 -21.08 5.19
C LEU A 90 -3.59 -20.78 3.96
N GLU A 91 -3.75 -21.54 2.88
CA GLU A 91 -3.09 -21.28 1.61
C GLU A 91 -3.57 -19.96 0.99
N ASN A 92 -4.88 -19.70 1.02
CA ASN A 92 -5.42 -18.43 0.55
C ASN A 92 -4.95 -17.25 1.41
N ASP A 93 -5.02 -17.36 2.74
CA ASP A 93 -4.53 -16.33 3.66
C ASP A 93 -3.04 -16.00 3.43
N LYS A 94 -2.23 -17.04 3.16
CA LYS A 94 -0.81 -16.88 2.84
C LYS A 94 -0.61 -16.13 1.53
N LEU A 95 -1.39 -16.46 0.51
CA LEU A 95 -1.34 -15.80 -0.80
C LEU A 95 -1.73 -14.33 -0.68
N GLU A 96 -2.88 -14.04 -0.08
CA GLU A 96 -3.35 -12.67 0.15
C GLU A 96 -2.32 -11.85 0.92
N LYS A 97 -1.76 -12.39 2.01
CA LYS A 97 -0.71 -11.71 2.78
C LYS A 97 0.56 -11.47 1.97
N ALA A 98 0.91 -12.35 1.04
CA ALA A 98 2.04 -12.14 0.13
C ALA A 98 1.74 -11.01 -0.88
N GLU A 99 0.54 -10.98 -1.45
CA GLU A 99 0.12 -9.90 -2.36
C GLU A 99 0.07 -8.54 -1.67
N TYR A 100 -0.47 -8.48 -0.44
CA TYR A 100 -0.45 -7.26 0.35
C TYR A 100 0.96 -6.76 0.57
N ARG A 101 1.89 -7.63 1.01
CA ARG A 101 3.29 -7.26 1.20
C ARG A 101 3.93 -6.73 -0.08
N GLN A 102 3.68 -7.37 -1.22
CA GLN A 102 4.21 -6.91 -2.50
C GLN A 102 3.66 -5.53 -2.88
N LYS A 103 2.36 -5.27 -2.65
CA LYS A 103 1.77 -3.95 -2.91
C LYS A 103 2.37 -2.88 -2.01
N PHE A 104 2.48 -3.16 -0.71
CA PHE A 104 3.10 -2.24 0.24
C PHE A 104 4.56 -1.93 -0.11
N GLU A 105 5.34 -2.93 -0.51
CA GLU A 105 6.75 -2.73 -0.89
C GLU A 105 6.87 -1.84 -2.15
N LYS A 106 5.98 -2.02 -3.13
CA LYS A 106 5.92 -1.17 -4.32
C LYS A 106 5.49 0.27 -4.01
N GLU A 107 4.52 0.43 -3.12
CA GLU A 107 4.09 1.77 -2.65
C GLU A 107 5.24 2.47 -1.92
N LEU A 108 5.97 1.75 -1.07
CA LEU A 108 7.13 2.26 -0.36
C LEU A 108 8.23 2.72 -1.33
N GLU A 109 8.58 1.89 -2.31
CA GLU A 109 9.56 2.23 -3.35
C GLU A 109 9.15 3.48 -4.13
N THR A 110 7.86 3.63 -4.44
CA THR A 110 7.34 4.81 -5.13
C THR A 110 7.49 6.08 -4.29
N ILE A 111 7.17 6.00 -2.99
CA ILE A 111 7.33 7.13 -2.06
C ILE A 111 8.81 7.49 -1.91
N GLU A 112 9.70 6.51 -1.79
CA GLU A 112 11.14 6.76 -1.69
C GLU A 112 11.69 7.45 -2.94
N GLU A 113 11.30 7.01 -4.14
CA GLU A 113 11.73 7.63 -5.39
C GLU A 113 11.19 9.06 -5.52
N GLN A 114 9.92 9.28 -5.16
CA GLN A 114 9.34 10.63 -5.12
C GLN A 114 10.12 11.54 -4.17
N TRP A 115 10.39 11.07 -2.95
CA TRP A 115 11.14 11.83 -1.95
C TRP A 115 12.57 12.16 -2.42
N ARG A 116 13.24 11.24 -3.11
CA ARG A 116 14.55 11.47 -3.73
C ARG A 116 14.48 12.52 -4.83
N SER A 117 13.47 12.46 -5.70
CA SER A 117 13.28 13.46 -6.77
C SER A 117 13.05 14.86 -6.19
N GLU A 118 12.12 14.98 -5.24
CA GLU A 118 11.81 16.25 -4.57
C GLU A 118 13.05 16.82 -3.86
N THR A 119 13.81 15.98 -3.15
CA THR A 119 15.06 16.39 -2.50
C THR A 119 16.07 16.93 -3.53
N LYS A 120 16.23 16.24 -4.67
CA LYS A 120 17.14 16.67 -5.73
C LYS A 120 16.70 18.00 -6.35
N GLU A 121 15.41 18.20 -6.58
CA GLU A 121 14.85 19.45 -7.08
C GLU A 121 15.05 20.61 -6.12
N LEU A 122 14.82 20.39 -4.81
CA LEU A 122 15.07 21.38 -3.77
C LEU A 122 16.55 21.77 -3.70
N VAL A 123 17.47 20.79 -3.75
CA VAL A 123 18.92 21.05 -3.77
C VAL A 123 19.32 21.84 -5.01
N ALA A 124 18.77 21.51 -6.18
CA ALA A 124 19.02 22.24 -7.42
C ALA A 124 18.47 23.68 -7.35
N LEU A 125 17.31 23.89 -6.75
CA LEU A 125 16.73 25.21 -6.52
C LEU A 125 17.60 26.04 -5.57
N VAL A 126 18.02 25.47 -4.44
CA VAL A 126 18.93 26.12 -3.48
C VAL A 126 20.23 26.51 -4.16
N SER A 127 20.81 25.62 -4.97
CA SER A 127 22.06 25.90 -5.69
C SER A 127 21.91 27.08 -6.66
N ARG A 128 20.81 27.14 -7.42
CA ARG A 128 20.51 28.28 -8.31
C ARG A 128 20.34 29.59 -7.54
N LEU A 129 19.59 29.57 -6.43
CA LEU A 129 19.40 30.75 -5.58
C LEU A 129 20.71 31.22 -4.94
N GLN A 130 21.59 30.30 -4.53
CA GLN A 130 22.92 30.62 -4.02
C GLN A 130 23.81 31.25 -5.09
N GLU A 131 23.76 30.75 -6.32
CA GLU A 131 24.49 31.32 -7.45
C GLU A 131 23.98 32.72 -7.80
N GLU A 132 22.66 32.91 -7.85
CA GLU A 132 22.03 34.22 -8.08
C GLU A 132 22.38 35.21 -6.97
N ASN A 133 22.30 34.81 -5.69
CA ASN A 133 22.72 35.65 -4.58
C ASN A 133 24.21 36.02 -4.69
N ARG A 134 25.09 35.10 -5.10
CA ARG A 134 26.50 35.39 -5.33
C ARG A 134 26.71 36.36 -6.50
N ARG A 135 25.92 36.25 -7.57
CA ARG A 135 25.94 37.17 -8.71
C ARG A 135 25.47 38.56 -8.29
N LEU A 136 24.33 38.67 -7.64
CA LEU A 136 23.79 39.92 -7.11
C LEU A 136 24.75 40.57 -6.12
N LEU A 137 25.40 39.79 -5.25
CA LEU A 137 26.42 40.31 -4.34
C LEU A 137 27.63 40.89 -5.10
N LYS A 138 28.06 40.27 -6.20
CA LYS A 138 29.12 40.81 -7.06
C LYS A 138 28.68 42.07 -7.83
N GLU A 139 27.43 42.13 -8.27
CA GLU A 139 26.85 43.31 -8.95
C GLU A 139 26.61 44.48 -7.98
N GLN A 140 26.24 44.18 -6.73
CA GLN A 140 26.09 45.17 -5.65
C GLN A 140 27.40 45.52 -4.95
N SER A 141 28.45 44.70 -5.09
CA SER A 141 29.81 45.10 -4.73
C SER A 141 30.15 46.25 -5.67
N PRO A 142 30.17 47.51 -5.21
CA PRO A 142 30.58 48.60 -6.07
C PRO A 142 32.00 48.27 -6.52
N ASN A 143 32.39 48.83 -7.65
CA ASN A 143 33.79 49.18 -7.88
C ASN A 143 34.31 49.95 -6.66
N HIS A 144 34.78 49.25 -5.63
CA HIS A 144 35.80 49.73 -4.71
C HIS A 144 37.16 49.32 -5.28
N THR A 145 37.31 49.43 -6.59
CA THR A 145 38.59 49.80 -7.17
C THR A 145 38.78 51.25 -6.77
N TYR A 146 39.52 51.46 -5.69
CA TYR A 146 40.18 52.71 -5.42
C TYR A 146 41.18 52.91 -6.58
N VAL A 147 40.67 53.37 -7.73
CA VAL A 147 41.51 53.91 -8.78
C VAL A 147 41.98 55.25 -8.22
N PRO A 148 43.29 55.52 -8.08
CA PRO A 148 43.74 56.87 -7.77
C PRO A 148 43.39 57.75 -8.98
N ILE A 149 42.17 58.29 -8.99
CA ILE A 149 41.76 59.29 -9.95
C ILE A 149 42.59 60.53 -9.63
N ALA A 150 43.35 60.99 -10.62
CA ALA A 150 44.15 62.20 -10.54
C ALA A 150 43.32 63.35 -9.94
N PRO A 151 43.84 64.10 -8.96
CA PRO A 151 43.02 64.86 -8.01
C PRO A 151 42.44 66.20 -8.53
N THR A 152 42.33 66.43 -9.84
CA THR A 152 42.10 67.81 -10.33
C THR A 152 40.87 68.02 -11.19
N THR A 153 40.27 67.00 -11.81
CA THR A 153 39.13 67.21 -12.74
C THR A 153 37.77 66.92 -12.13
N ASP A 154 37.63 65.88 -11.31
CA ASP A 154 36.36 65.52 -10.69
C ASP A 154 35.98 66.44 -9.53
N ASN A 155 36.95 66.96 -8.78
CA ASN A 155 36.69 67.90 -7.69
C ASN A 155 36.16 69.25 -8.21
N ASP A 156 36.72 69.74 -9.32
CA ASP A 156 36.23 70.97 -9.98
C ASP A 156 34.83 70.79 -10.57
N MET A 157 34.52 69.62 -11.13
CA MET A 157 33.16 69.31 -11.60
C MET A 157 32.15 69.18 -10.45
N LEU A 158 32.53 68.50 -9.36
CA LEU A 158 31.73 68.41 -8.14
C LEU A 158 31.49 69.78 -7.51
N GLN A 159 32.51 70.64 -7.47
CA GLN A 159 32.38 72.00 -6.94
C GLN A 159 31.44 72.85 -7.82
N ARG A 160 31.55 72.78 -9.15
CA ARG A 160 30.62 73.46 -10.07
C ARG A 160 29.18 72.98 -9.92
N LEU A 161 28.98 71.67 -9.74
CA LEU A 161 27.65 71.11 -9.48
C LEU A 161 27.10 71.59 -8.14
N LYS A 162 27.94 71.63 -7.10
CA LYS A 162 27.58 72.15 -5.78
C LYS A 162 27.19 73.63 -5.84
N ASP A 163 27.99 74.46 -6.51
CA ASP A 163 27.71 75.89 -6.69
C ASP A 163 26.42 76.10 -7.50
N SER A 164 26.17 75.26 -8.51
CA SER A 164 24.92 75.30 -9.29
C SER A 164 23.71 74.92 -8.45
N VAL A 165 23.83 73.92 -7.57
CA VAL A 165 22.75 73.51 -6.65
C VAL A 165 22.46 74.60 -5.62
N GLU A 166 23.51 75.24 -5.08
CA GLU A 166 23.37 76.34 -4.12
C GLU A 166 22.67 77.54 -4.77
N LYS A 167 23.05 77.89 -6.00
CA LYS A 167 22.39 78.93 -6.79
C LYS A 167 20.92 78.61 -7.06
N GLN A 168 20.60 77.36 -7.42
CA GLN A 168 19.21 76.94 -7.63
C GLN A 168 18.39 77.01 -6.35
N ARG A 169 18.97 76.67 -5.19
CA ARG A 169 18.31 76.80 -3.88
C ARG A 169 17.99 78.25 -3.55
N ASP A 170 18.92 79.17 -3.82
CA ASP A 170 18.69 80.59 -3.58
C ASP A 170 17.65 81.18 -4.55
N GLU A 171 17.63 80.75 -5.82
CA GLU A 171 16.57 81.11 -6.75
C GLU A 171 15.20 80.61 -6.30
N ILE A 172 15.11 79.38 -5.77
CA ILE A 172 13.86 78.85 -5.21
C ILE A 172 13.41 79.71 -4.03
N ARG A 173 14.29 80.01 -3.07
CA ARG A 173 13.97 80.87 -1.92
C ARG A 173 13.49 82.26 -2.33
N LEU A 174 14.12 82.85 -3.35
CA LEU A 174 13.71 84.15 -3.87
C LEU A 174 12.31 84.07 -4.51
N LYS A 175 12.06 83.05 -5.31
CA LYS A 175 10.74 82.81 -5.92
C LYS A 175 9.67 82.53 -4.87
N GLU A 176 9.98 81.77 -3.83
CA GLU A 176 9.08 81.54 -2.69
C GLU A 176 8.73 82.84 -1.99
N LYS A 177 9.73 83.72 -1.73
CA LYS A 177 9.48 85.03 -1.12
C LYS A 177 8.62 85.94 -2.00
N LEU A 178 8.90 85.98 -3.30
CA LEU A 178 8.09 86.74 -4.26
C LEU A 178 6.66 86.20 -4.37
N LEU A 179 6.48 84.88 -4.37
CA LEU A 179 5.16 84.26 -4.33
C LEU A 179 4.42 84.58 -3.03
N GLN A 180 5.12 84.58 -1.90
CA GLN A 180 4.54 84.95 -0.61
C GLN A 180 4.09 86.42 -0.60
N GLU A 181 4.91 87.34 -1.11
CA GLU A 181 4.56 88.75 -1.27
C GLU A 181 3.35 88.92 -2.22
N LYS A 182 3.34 88.21 -3.35
CA LYS A 182 2.20 88.23 -4.28
C LYS A 182 0.93 87.66 -3.68
N ASN A 183 1.01 86.62 -2.86
CA ASN A 183 -0.15 86.09 -2.14
C ASN A 183 -0.67 87.09 -1.11
N LEU A 184 0.22 87.76 -0.36
CA LEU A 184 -0.17 88.84 0.56
C LEU A 184 -0.83 90.01 -0.19
N ASP A 185 -0.32 90.40 -1.35
CA ASP A 185 -0.94 91.42 -2.20
C ASP A 185 -2.33 91.00 -2.67
N VAL A 186 -2.51 89.74 -3.09
CA VAL A 186 -3.80 89.19 -3.52
C VAL A 186 -4.79 89.13 -2.35
N ASP A 187 -4.34 88.72 -1.16
CA ASP A 187 -5.16 88.68 0.05
C ASP A 187 -5.55 90.08 0.53
N ASN A 188 -4.70 91.09 0.32
CA ASN A 188 -5.00 92.49 0.66
C ASN A 188 -5.97 93.19 -0.33
N VAL A 189 -6.16 92.62 -1.53
CA VAL A 189 -7.09 93.13 -2.56
C VAL A 189 -8.42 92.38 -2.57
N ARG A 190 -8.57 91.35 -1.70
CA ARG A 190 -9.78 90.54 -1.54
C ARG A 190 -10.61 90.97 -0.34
#